data_AF-A0A498KFZ9-F1
#
_entry.id   AF-A0A498KFZ9-F1
#
_cell.length_a   1.000
_cell.length_b   1.000
_cell.length_c   1.000
_cell.angle_alpha   90.00
_cell.angle_beta   90.00
_cell.angle_gamma   90.00
#
_symmetry.space_group_name_H-M   'P 1'
#
loop_
_entity.id
_entity.type
_entity.pdbx_description
1 polymer ?
#
loop_
_entity_poly.entity_id
_entity_poly.type
_entity_poly.pdbx_seq_one_letter_code
_entity_poly.pdbx_strand_id
1 'polypeptide(L)'
;MSLSLWNNAKEQMLKEVNSWPYNFIESKDFPSFDRRGSVAGQLLIHDSYINEGVFGASSAYVGLAAPGDMGSWQRECKGYRFWTRADNQGNFLIKNV
;
A
#
# COMPACT_ATOMS: atom_id res chain seq x y z
N MET A 1 18.77 -24.98 17.52
CA MET A 1 17.64 -25.31 16.63
C MET A 1 16.73 -24.11 16.35
N SER A 2 16.37 -23.27 17.33
CA SER A 2 15.47 -22.11 17.11
C SER A 2 15.98 -21.05 16.11
N LEU A 3 17.29 -20.73 16.11
CA LEU A 3 17.85 -19.71 15.20
C LEU A 3 17.82 -20.11 13.73
N SER A 4 17.97 -21.41 13.43
CA SER A 4 17.90 -21.94 12.05
C SER A 4 16.49 -21.86 11.48
N LEU A 5 15.47 -22.20 12.30
CA LEU A 5 14.06 -22.04 11.92
C LEU A 5 13.69 -20.58 11.69
N TRP A 6 14.19 -19.67 12.52
CA TRP A 6 13.96 -18.23 12.36
C TRP A 6 14.55 -17.65 11.08
N ASN A 7 15.79 -18.02 10.75
CA ASN A 7 16.42 -17.56 9.51
C ASN A 7 15.71 -18.13 8.27
N ASN A 8 15.33 -19.40 8.30
CA ASN A 8 14.56 -20.01 7.22
C ASN A 8 13.19 -19.35 7.05
N ALA A 9 12.50 -19.00 8.14
CA ALA A 9 11.24 -18.26 8.08
C ALA A 9 11.39 -16.87 7.43
N LYS A 10 12.49 -16.15 7.71
CA LYS A 10 12.78 -14.87 7.04
C LYS A 10 13.01 -15.03 5.55
N GLU A 11 13.77 -16.05 5.14
CA GLU A 11 13.99 -16.36 3.73
C GLU A 11 12.68 -16.70 3.01
N GLN A 12 11.82 -17.50 3.64
CA GLN A 12 10.51 -17.84 3.06
C GLN A 12 9.64 -16.59 2.95
N MET A 13 9.55 -15.76 3.99
CA MET A 13 8.80 -14.51 3.96
C MET A 13 9.22 -13.62 2.78
N LEU A 14 10.51 -13.45 2.53
CA LEU A 14 11.00 -12.65 1.39
C LEU A 14 10.60 -13.26 0.04
N LYS A 15 10.63 -14.59 -0.09
CA LYS A 15 10.15 -15.27 -1.31
C LYS A 15 8.66 -15.03 -1.54
N GLU A 16 7.84 -15.16 -0.51
CA GLU A 16 6.39 -14.97 -0.62
C GLU A 16 6.03 -13.52 -0.97
N VAL A 17 6.68 -12.55 -0.32
CA VAL A 17 6.48 -11.12 -0.62
C VAL A 17 6.81 -10.79 -2.07
N ASN A 18 7.89 -11.36 -2.60
CA ASN A 18 8.30 -11.13 -3.99
C ASN A 18 7.46 -11.93 -5.00
N SER A 19 6.81 -13.01 -4.58
CA SER A 19 5.97 -13.85 -5.43
C SER A 19 4.54 -13.32 -5.56
N TRP A 20 4.13 -12.43 -4.66
CA TRP A 20 2.84 -11.76 -4.78
C TRP A 20 2.89 -10.66 -5.85
N PRO A 21 1.88 -10.55 -6.74
CA PRO A 21 0.67 -11.37 -6.83
C PRO A 21 0.93 -12.72 -7.50
N TYR A 22 0.45 -13.80 -6.89
CA TYR A 22 0.65 -15.15 -7.39
C TYR A 22 -0.06 -15.40 -8.72
N ASN A 23 0.58 -16.16 -9.61
CA ASN A 23 0.04 -16.53 -10.92
C ASN A 23 -0.92 -17.73 -10.89
N PHE A 24 -0.96 -18.50 -9.80
CA PHE A 24 -1.83 -19.68 -9.69
C PHE A 24 -3.27 -19.33 -9.30
N ILE A 25 -3.55 -18.08 -8.92
CA ILE A 25 -4.89 -17.67 -8.48
C ILE A 25 -5.73 -17.32 -9.71
N GLU A 26 -6.52 -18.27 -10.19
CA GLU A 26 -7.48 -18.06 -11.28
C GLU A 26 -8.82 -17.54 -10.74
N SER A 27 -8.85 -16.29 -10.28
CA SER A 27 -10.09 -15.61 -9.89
C SER A 27 -10.19 -14.25 -10.54
N LYS A 28 -11.41 -13.85 -10.92
CA LYS A 28 -11.70 -12.50 -11.42
C LYS A 28 -11.36 -11.43 -10.38
N ASP A 29 -11.43 -11.76 -9.10
CA ASP A 29 -11.10 -10.87 -7.99
C ASP A 29 -9.58 -10.74 -7.77
N PHE A 30 -8.78 -11.56 -8.47
CA PHE A 30 -7.33 -11.65 -8.36
C PHE A 30 -6.68 -11.59 -9.74
N PRO A 31 -6.67 -10.42 -10.38
CA PRO A 31 -5.95 -10.24 -11.63
C PRO A 31 -4.48 -10.62 -11.46
N SER A 32 -3.92 -11.24 -12.50
CA SER A 32 -2.49 -11.51 -12.65
C SER A 32 -1.70 -10.20 -12.66
N PHE A 33 -0.38 -10.31 -12.44
CA PHE A 33 0.52 -9.16 -12.35
C PHE A 33 0.38 -8.19 -13.55
N ASP A 34 0.24 -8.71 -14.76
CA ASP A 34 0.08 -7.95 -16.01
C ASP A 34 -1.23 -7.16 -16.13
N ARG A 35 -2.22 -7.47 -15.29
CA ARG A 35 -3.53 -6.81 -15.27
C ARG A 35 -3.72 -5.86 -14.08
N ARG A 36 -2.68 -5.68 -13.27
CA ARG A 36 -2.71 -4.79 -12.10
C ARG A 36 -2.07 -3.45 -12.43
N GLY A 37 -2.57 -2.42 -11.77
CA GLY A 37 -2.10 -1.05 -11.95
C GLY A 37 -1.12 -0.62 -10.87
N SER A 38 -0.67 0.62 -10.97
CA SER A 38 -0.04 1.34 -9.87
C SER A 38 -0.67 2.71 -9.72
N VAL A 39 -0.84 3.16 -8.48
CA VAL A 39 -1.32 4.51 -8.17
C VAL A 39 -0.16 5.30 -7.59
N ALA A 40 0.15 6.42 -8.22
CA ALA A 40 1.15 7.37 -7.76
C ALA A 40 0.48 8.72 -7.51
N GLY A 41 1.02 9.47 -6.56
CA GLY A 41 0.54 10.81 -6.26
C GLY A 41 1.42 11.50 -5.25
N GLN A 42 1.00 12.71 -4.85
CA GLN A 42 1.66 13.50 -3.84
C GLN A 42 0.63 13.99 -2.83
N LEU A 43 0.90 13.76 -1.54
CA LEU A 43 0.09 14.23 -0.43
C LEU A 43 0.74 15.48 0.16
N LEU A 44 0.07 16.63 -0.02
CA LEU A 44 0.50 17.92 0.50
C LEU A 44 -0.43 18.36 1.63
N ILE A 45 0.15 18.96 2.67
CA ILE A 45 -0.56 19.53 3.81
C ILE A 45 -0.46 21.05 3.72
N HIS A 46 -1.60 21.71 3.90
CA HIS A 46 -1.69 23.15 4.07
C HIS A 46 -2.21 23.43 5.48
N ASP A 47 -1.32 23.88 6.35
CA ASP A 47 -1.65 24.23 7.73
C ASP A 47 -0.93 25.53 8.11
N SER A 48 -1.67 26.64 8.08
CA SER A 48 -1.18 27.99 8.34
C SER A 48 -0.63 28.21 9.75
N TYR A 49 -0.93 27.32 10.70
CA TYR A 49 -0.37 27.40 12.05
C TYR A 49 1.02 26.76 12.15
N ILE A 50 1.37 25.88 11.21
CA ILE A 50 2.65 25.18 11.16
C ILE A 50 3.58 25.83 10.13
N ASN A 51 3.04 26.18 8.95
CA ASN A 51 3.78 26.76 7.85
C ASN A 51 2.86 27.61 6.96
N GLU A 52 3.34 28.76 6.49
CA GLU A 52 2.58 29.61 5.55
C GLU A 52 2.41 28.94 4.17
N GLY A 53 3.30 28.00 3.81
CA GLY A 53 3.26 27.26 2.55
C GLY A 53 2.71 25.84 2.68
N VAL A 54 2.47 25.21 1.52
CA VAL A 54 2.18 23.77 1.46
C VAL A 54 3.46 22.96 1.64
N PHE A 55 3.37 21.86 2.38
CA PHE A 55 4.50 20.96 2.60
C PHE A 55 4.11 19.50 2.43
N GLY A 56 5.07 18.65 2.10
CA GLY A 56 4.84 17.22 1.92
C GLY A 56 4.43 16.54 3.23
N ALA A 57 3.45 15.64 3.16
CA ALA A 57 3.03 14.79 4.27
C ALA A 57 4.08 13.70 4.53
N SER A 58 5.26 14.12 5.03
CA SER A 58 6.37 13.23 5.29
C SER A 58 5.95 12.09 6.20
N SER A 59 6.32 10.87 5.82
CA SER A 59 6.06 9.66 6.60
C SER A 59 4.59 9.27 6.78
N ALA A 60 3.65 9.97 6.14
CA ALA A 60 2.23 9.64 6.21
C ALA A 60 1.94 8.30 5.54
N TYR A 61 1.03 7.52 6.12
CA TYR A 61 0.51 6.31 5.47
C TYR A 61 -0.65 6.69 4.54
N VAL A 62 -0.52 6.32 3.27
CA VAL A 62 -1.55 6.50 2.25
C VAL A 62 -2.17 5.13 1.97
N GLY A 63 -3.49 5.03 2.13
CA GLY A 63 -4.25 3.79 1.89
C GLY A 63 -5.11 3.90 0.64
N LEU A 64 -5.21 2.80 -0.11
CA LEU A 64 -6.15 2.60 -1.20
C LEU A 64 -7.14 1.51 -0.81
N ALA A 65 -8.43 1.80 -0.92
CA ALA A 65 -9.53 0.89 -0.64
C ALA A 65 -10.60 1.00 -1.73
N ALA A 66 -11.49 0.00 -1.81
CA ALA A 66 -12.63 0.04 -2.71
C ALA A 66 -13.50 1.30 -2.43
N PRO A 67 -14.10 1.89 -3.48
CA PRO A 67 -14.97 3.05 -3.31
C PRO A 67 -16.17 2.69 -2.43
N GLY A 68 -16.45 3.53 -1.44
CA GLY A 68 -17.67 3.48 -0.62
C GLY A 68 -18.60 4.64 -0.96
N ASP A 69 -19.61 4.85 -0.12
CA ASP A 69 -20.48 6.01 -0.22
C ASP A 69 -19.67 7.31 -0.09
N MET A 70 -19.96 8.30 -0.92
CA MET A 70 -19.26 9.59 -0.91
C MET A 70 -19.30 10.22 0.49
N GLY A 71 -18.13 10.67 0.99
CA GLY A 71 -18.01 11.29 2.31
C GLY A 71 -18.12 10.30 3.49
N SER A 72 -18.23 9.00 3.22
CA SER A 72 -18.21 7.98 4.28
C SER A 72 -16.78 7.56 4.60
N TRP A 73 -16.56 7.25 5.89
CA TRP A 73 -15.39 6.48 6.30
C TRP A 73 -15.55 5.03 5.88
N GLN A 74 -14.48 4.44 5.32
CA GLN A 74 -14.49 3.01 5.06
C GLN A 74 -14.53 2.24 6.39
N ARG A 75 -15.68 1.66 6.69
CA ARG A 75 -16.00 0.86 7.90
C ARG A 75 -15.85 -0.64 7.66
N GLU A 76 -15.91 -1.07 6.41
CA GLU A 76 -15.83 -2.44 5.97
C GLU A 76 -14.38 -2.84 5.65
N CYS A 77 -13.99 -4.01 6.17
CA CYS A 77 -12.66 -4.58 5.97
C CYS A 77 -12.68 -5.71 4.92
N LYS A 78 -13.77 -5.90 4.17
CA LYS A 78 -13.81 -6.97 3.16
C LYS A 78 -13.23 -6.43 1.86
N GLY A 79 -12.51 -7.30 1.16
CA GLY A 79 -11.74 -6.92 -0.02
C GLY A 79 -10.34 -6.39 0.29
N TYR A 80 -9.63 -6.05 -0.78
CA TYR A 80 -8.22 -5.68 -0.75
C TYR A 80 -8.03 -4.24 -0.31
N ARG A 81 -7.05 -4.05 0.58
CA ARG A 81 -6.56 -2.73 0.99
C ARG A 81 -5.07 -2.70 0.79
N PHE A 82 -4.60 -1.62 0.20
CA PHE A 82 -3.18 -1.38 -0.04
C PHE A 82 -2.77 -0.15 0.74
N TRP A 83 -1.52 -0.12 1.19
CA TRP A 83 -0.97 1.07 1.81
C TRP A 83 0.50 1.20 1.46
N THR A 84 0.96 2.44 1.45
CA THR A 84 2.36 2.79 1.33
C THR A 84 2.67 3.99 2.22
N ARG A 85 3.95 4.19 2.51
CA ARG A 85 4.40 5.35 3.27
C ARG A 85 4.91 6.40 2.29
N ALA A 86 4.43 7.64 2.44
CA ALA A 86 4.91 8.76 1.65
C ALA A 86 6.35 9.13 2.00
N ASP A 87 7.11 9.59 1.01
CA ASP A 87 8.47 10.11 1.19
C ASP A 87 8.47 11.49 1.86
N ASN A 88 9.66 12.09 2.02
CA ASN A 88 9.82 13.39 2.67
C ASN A 88 9.12 14.55 1.94
N GLN A 89 8.82 14.39 0.65
CA GLN A 89 8.12 15.36 -0.19
C GLN A 89 6.63 15.03 -0.32
N GLY A 90 6.13 13.99 0.37
CA GLY A 90 4.76 13.54 0.28
C GLY A 90 4.46 12.66 -0.93
N ASN A 91 5.46 12.28 -1.74
CA ASN A 91 5.23 11.41 -2.89
C ASN A 91 4.96 9.98 -2.40
N PHE A 92 4.04 9.30 -3.06
CA PHE A 92 3.70 7.92 -2.77
C PHE A 92 3.51 7.10 -4.04
N LEU A 93 3.78 5.81 -3.94
CA LEU A 93 3.56 4.83 -4.99
C LEU A 93 3.00 3.54 -4.37
N ILE A 94 1.79 3.18 -4.78
CA ILE A 94 1.14 1.91 -4.45
C ILE A 94 1.18 1.05 -5.70
N LYS A 95 1.96 -0.04 -5.66
CA LYS A 95 2.14 -0.96 -6.78
C LYS A 95 1.15 -2.12 -6.69
N ASN A 96 0.86 -2.71 -7.85
CA ASN A 96 0.12 -3.97 -8.00
C ASN A 96 -1.32 -3.92 -7.44
N VAL A 97 -2.02 -2.80 -7.62
CA VAL A 97 -3.41 -2.63 -7.19
C VAL A 97 -4.39 -3.18 -8.20
#